data_AF-A0A239X5X2-F1
#
_entry.id   AF-A0A239X5X2-F1
#
_cell.length_a   1.000
_cell.length_b   1.000
_cell.length_c   1.000
_cell.angle_alpha   90.00
_cell.angle_beta   90.00
_cell.angle_gamma   90.00
#
_symmetry.space_group_name_H-M   'P 1'
#
loop_
_entity.id
_entity.type
_entity.pdbx_description
1 polymer ?
#
loop_
_entity_poly.entity_id
_entity_poly.type
_entity_poly.pdbx_seq_one_letter_code
_entity_poly.pdbx_strand_id
1 'polypeptide(L)'
;METKEWEELHNRLRTFYSEFLNVFYDSNTAKSKNAKEKSLERIYDMIGKSIDSLPDIPEVNLLVYHEENPSEMKRSVILEDLRKPRYFEADMERIIQAIHLQTVSANSKI
;
A
#
# COMPACT_ATOMS: atom_id res chain seq x y z
N MET A 1 -1.53 -16.11 8.69
CA MET A 1 -2.59 -15.15 9.08
C MET A 1 -3.93 -15.84 9.15
N GLU A 2 -4.73 -15.47 10.14
CA GLU A 2 -6.16 -15.81 10.19
C GLU A 2 -6.93 -15.00 9.14
N THR A 3 -8.03 -15.54 8.63
CA THR A 3 -8.90 -14.87 7.64
C THR A 3 -9.28 -13.45 8.03
N LYS A 4 -9.59 -13.23 9.32
CA LYS A 4 -9.97 -11.91 9.85
C LYS A 4 -8.87 -10.87 9.71
N GLU A 5 -7.61 -11.27 9.90
CA GLU A 5 -6.44 -10.40 9.75
C GLU A 5 -6.26 -9.98 8.28
N TRP A 6 -6.53 -10.90 7.34
CA TRP A 6 -6.49 -10.61 5.90
C TRP A 6 -7.58 -9.62 5.48
N GLU A 7 -8.80 -9.79 6.00
CA GLU A 7 -9.91 -8.87 5.74
C GLU A 7 -9.64 -7.47 6.28
N GLU A 8 -9.09 -7.36 7.49
CA GLU A 8 -8.74 -6.09 8.10
C GLU A 8 -7.63 -5.37 7.33
N LEU A 9 -6.58 -6.11 6.94
CA LEU A 9 -5.50 -5.58 6.11
C LEU A 9 -6.02 -5.09 4.76
N HIS A 10 -6.81 -5.91 4.05
CA HIS A 10 -7.41 -5.55 2.78
C HIS A 10 -8.26 -4.27 2.87
N ASN A 11 -9.12 -4.17 3.88
CA ASN A 11 -10.01 -3.01 4.07
C ASN A 11 -9.23 -1.72 4.38
N ARG A 12 -8.16 -1.80 5.16
CA ARG A 12 -7.28 -0.65 5.46
C ARG A 12 -6.57 -0.16 4.19
N LEU A 13 -5.89 -1.06 3.49
CA LEU A 13 -5.14 -0.72 2.27
C LEU A 13 -6.04 -0.13 1.18
N ARG A 14 -7.25 -0.71 1.00
CA ARG A 14 -8.24 -0.18 0.06
C ARG A 14 -8.70 1.23 0.41
N THR A 15 -8.92 1.51 1.70
CA THR A 15 -9.32 2.85 2.16
C THR A 15 -8.22 3.87 1.87
N PHE A 16 -6.98 3.57 2.26
CA PHE A 16 -5.85 4.47 2.00
C PHE A 16 -5.61 4.70 0.51
N TYR A 17 -5.74 3.66 -0.31
CA TYR A 17 -5.55 3.80 -1.76
C TYR A 17 -6.61 4.68 -2.40
N SER A 18 -7.88 4.54 -2.00
CA SER A 18 -8.97 5.42 -2.45
C SER A 18 -8.72 6.89 -2.08
N GLU A 19 -8.30 7.14 -0.83
CA GLU A 19 -7.96 8.48 -0.37
C GLU A 19 -6.76 9.07 -1.13
N PHE A 20 -5.72 8.26 -1.39
CA PHE A 20 -4.58 8.65 -2.21
C PHE A 20 -5.02 9.12 -3.60
N LEU A 21 -5.86 8.34 -4.31
CA LEU A 21 -6.31 8.69 -5.66
C LEU A 21 -7.03 10.04 -5.70
N ASN A 22 -7.86 10.32 -4.69
CA ASN A 22 -8.55 11.61 -4.57
C ASN A 22 -7.55 12.77 -4.40
N VAL A 23 -6.60 12.64 -3.46
CA VAL A 23 -5.61 13.71 -3.20
C VAL A 23 -4.65 13.88 -4.38
N PHE A 24 -4.28 12.80 -5.06
CA PHE A 24 -3.43 12.82 -6.25
C PHE A 24 -4.09 13.57 -7.40
N TYR A 25 -5.37 13.28 -7.67
CA TYR A 25 -6.15 14.00 -8.68
C TYR A 25 -6.32 15.49 -8.33
N ASP A 26 -6.62 15.80 -7.07
CA ASP A 26 -6.71 17.19 -6.58
C ASP A 26 -5.37 17.93 -6.76
N SER A 27 -4.24 17.27 -6.48
CA SER A 27 -2.90 17.85 -6.67
C SER A 27 -2.62 18.18 -8.14
N ASN A 28 -2.96 17.28 -9.06
CA ASN A 28 -2.73 17.46 -10.49
C ASN A 28 -3.60 18.58 -11.09
N THR A 29 -4.79 18.80 -10.54
CA THR A 29 -5.71 19.86 -10.97
C THR A 29 -5.50 21.19 -10.23
N ALA A 30 -4.74 21.20 -9.13
CA ALA A 30 -4.46 22.41 -8.36
C ALA A 30 -3.67 23.45 -9.18
N LYS A 31 -4.11 24.70 -9.13
CA LYS A 31 -3.45 25.83 -9.81
C LYS A 31 -2.36 26.50 -8.96
N SER A 32 -2.47 26.41 -7.64
CA SER A 32 -1.56 27.07 -6.69
C SER A 32 -0.39 26.16 -6.31
N LYS A 33 0.83 26.71 -6.31
CA LYS A 33 2.06 26.02 -5.86
C LYS A 33 1.92 25.50 -4.42
N ASN A 34 1.42 26.33 -3.51
CA ASN A 34 1.24 25.96 -2.10
C ASN A 34 0.19 24.83 -1.93
N ALA A 35 -0.87 24.83 -2.75
CA ALA A 35 -1.86 23.75 -2.73
C ALA A 35 -1.24 22.41 -3.21
N LYS A 36 -0.40 22.45 -4.26
CA LYS A 36 0.34 21.28 -4.73
C LYS A 36 1.29 20.73 -3.66
N GLU A 37 2.05 21.61 -3.00
CA GLU A 37 2.99 21.21 -1.93
C GLU A 37 2.25 20.53 -0.76
N LYS A 38 1.15 21.10 -0.28
CA LYS A 38 0.32 20.48 0.76
C LYS A 38 -0.30 19.15 0.33
N SER A 39 -0.75 19.04 -0.91
CA SER A 39 -1.28 17.77 -1.43
C SER A 39 -0.18 16.71 -1.55
N LEU A 40 1.04 17.09 -1.95
CA LEU A 40 2.19 16.20 -1.97
C LEU A 40 2.57 15.69 -0.57
N GLU A 41 2.60 16.57 0.44
CA GLU A 41 2.82 16.17 1.84
C GLU A 41 1.78 15.15 2.31
N ARG A 42 0.50 15.39 2.01
CA ARG A 42 -0.59 14.46 2.33
C ARG A 42 -0.45 13.12 1.62
N ILE A 43 -0.01 13.12 0.36
CA ILE A 43 0.27 11.91 -0.40
C ILE A 43 1.38 11.10 0.30
N TYR A 44 2.50 11.73 0.65
CA TYR A 44 3.60 11.02 1.33
C TYR A 44 3.20 10.46 2.69
N ASP A 45 2.36 11.16 3.46
CA ASP A 45 1.82 10.67 4.74
C ASP A 45 0.90 9.45 4.55
N MET A 46 0.01 9.47 3.56
CA MET A 46 -0.88 8.34 3.23
C MET A 46 -0.09 7.10 2.79
N ILE A 47 0.94 7.33 1.97
CA ILE A 47 1.86 6.29 1.53
C ILE A 47 2.57 5.67 2.74
N GLY A 48 3.11 6.49 3.64
CA GLY A 48 3.75 6.04 4.87
C GLY A 48 2.83 5.17 5.72
N LYS A 49 1.63 5.65 6.03
CA LYS A 49 0.62 4.92 6.82
C LYS A 49 0.23 3.58 6.22
N SER A 50 0.11 3.53 4.90
CA SER A 50 -0.23 2.30 4.19
C SER A 50 0.89 1.27 4.29
N ILE A 51 2.14 1.70 4.15
CA ILE A 51 3.32 0.85 4.31
C ILE A 51 3.46 0.37 5.74
N ASP A 52 3.28 1.26 6.73
CA ASP A 52 3.31 0.90 8.14
C ASP A 52 2.16 -0.07 8.52
N SER A 53 1.09 -0.08 7.72
CA SER A 53 -0.03 -1.03 7.85
C SER A 53 0.24 -2.38 7.21
N LEU A 54 1.27 -2.52 6.35
CA LEU A 54 1.71 -3.81 5.86
C LEU A 54 2.42 -4.54 7.01
N PRO A 55 1.81 -5.61 7.55
CA PRO A 55 2.40 -6.29 8.67
C PRO A 55 3.70 -6.99 8.22
N ASP A 56 4.59 -7.27 9.17
CA ASP A 56 5.87 -7.94 8.92
C ASP A 56 5.67 -9.45 8.74
N ILE A 57 4.91 -9.79 7.71
CA ILE A 57 4.39 -11.14 7.49
C ILE A 57 5.03 -11.66 6.21
N PRO A 58 5.68 -12.84 6.25
CA PRO A 58 6.38 -13.42 5.09
C PRO A 58 5.51 -13.47 3.83
N GLU A 59 4.23 -13.75 3.96
CA GLU A 59 3.27 -13.80 2.85
C GLU A 59 3.05 -12.42 2.21
N VAL A 60 2.98 -11.36 3.02
CA VAL A 60 2.90 -9.97 2.52
C VAL A 60 4.23 -9.58 1.90
N ASN A 61 5.35 -9.93 2.52
CA ASN A 61 6.69 -9.67 1.98
C ASN A 61 6.90 -10.37 0.63
N LEU A 62 6.43 -11.60 0.46
CA LEU A 62 6.50 -12.32 -0.81
C LEU A 62 5.62 -11.65 -1.89
N LEU A 63 4.43 -11.17 -1.52
CA LEU A 63 3.52 -10.50 -2.44
C LEU A 63 4.02 -9.11 -2.87
N VAL A 64 4.62 -8.37 -1.95
CA VAL A 64 5.07 -6.99 -2.17
C VAL A 64 6.48 -6.95 -2.78
N TYR A 65 7.35 -7.88 -2.39
CA TYR A 65 8.78 -7.86 -2.71
C TYR A 65 9.26 -9.00 -3.59
N HIS A 66 8.40 -9.98 -3.90
CA HIS A 66 8.77 -11.22 -4.59
C HIS A 66 9.93 -11.98 -3.91
N GLU A 67 10.14 -11.76 -2.61
CA GLU A 67 11.20 -12.40 -1.83
C GLU A 67 10.60 -13.11 -0.61
N GLU A 68 11.01 -14.37 -0.37
CA GLU A 68 10.56 -15.16 0.78
C GLU A 68 11.18 -14.69 2.11
N ASN A 69 12.33 -14.00 2.07
CA ASN A 69 13.04 -13.47 3.24
C ASN A 69 13.89 -12.23 2.89
N PRO A 70 13.28 -11.03 2.82
CA PRO A 70 14.04 -9.81 2.60
C PRO A 70 14.92 -9.53 3.82
N SER A 71 16.24 -9.52 3.64
CA SER A 71 17.17 -9.05 4.69
C SER A 71 16.83 -7.62 5.12
N GLU A 72 17.11 -7.21 6.36
CA GLU A 72 16.78 -5.85 6.86
C GLU A 72 17.25 -4.71 5.94
N MET A 73 18.47 -4.83 5.39
CA MET A 73 19.03 -3.83 4.47
C MET A 73 18.29 -3.75 3.13
N LYS A 74 17.81 -4.89 2.61
CA LYS A 74 16.91 -4.90 1.43
C LYS A 74 15.55 -4.35 1.82
N ARG A 75 15.02 -4.72 2.98
CA ARG A 75 13.73 -4.27 3.46
C ARG A 75 13.65 -2.75 3.56
N SER A 76 14.64 -2.08 4.15
CA SER A 76 14.65 -0.62 4.23
C SER A 76 14.64 0.03 2.83
N VAL A 77 15.43 -0.51 1.90
CA VAL A 77 15.48 -0.04 0.51
C VAL A 77 14.14 -0.23 -0.18
N ILE A 78 13.48 -1.38 0.02
CA ILE A 78 12.22 -1.64 -0.64
C ILE A 78 11.10 -0.79 -0.03
N LEU A 79 11.06 -0.63 1.30
CA LEU A 79 10.13 0.29 1.99
C LEU A 79 10.31 1.74 1.50
N GLU A 80 11.53 2.19 1.23
CA GLU A 80 11.77 3.49 0.61
C GLU A 80 11.27 3.58 -0.84
N ASP A 81 11.36 2.49 -1.60
CA ASP A 81 10.78 2.43 -2.94
C ASP A 81 9.24 2.44 -2.91
N LEU A 82 8.62 1.76 -1.94
CA LEU A 82 7.18 1.82 -1.68
C LEU A 82 6.71 3.24 -1.36
N ARG A 83 7.60 4.05 -0.76
CA ARG A 83 7.31 5.44 -0.38
C ARG A 83 7.18 6.40 -1.57
N LYS A 84 7.47 5.94 -2.79
CA LYS A 84 7.44 6.76 -4.01
C LYS A 84 6.02 6.81 -4.60
N PRO A 85 5.49 7.98 -4.99
CA PRO A 85 4.14 8.11 -5.54
C PRO A 85 3.84 7.19 -6.75
N ARG A 86 4.84 6.97 -7.62
CA ARG A 86 4.74 6.06 -8.77
C ARG A 86 4.32 4.63 -8.39
N TYR A 87 4.72 4.17 -7.20
CA TYR A 87 4.41 2.86 -6.68
C TYR A 87 2.93 2.77 -6.30
N PHE A 88 2.41 3.84 -5.68
CA PHE A 88 1.04 3.90 -5.22
C PHE A 88 0.02 3.90 -6.37
N GLU A 89 0.36 4.41 -7.56
CA GLU A 89 -0.58 4.43 -8.69
C GLU A 89 -0.85 3.06 -9.32
N ALA A 90 0.18 2.25 -9.57
CA ALA A 90 0.03 1.01 -10.36
C ALA A 90 0.28 -0.27 -9.56
N ASP A 91 1.19 -0.23 -8.58
CA ASP A 91 1.62 -1.43 -7.86
C ASP A 91 0.78 -1.69 -6.60
N MET A 92 0.26 -0.64 -5.96
CA MET A 92 -0.64 -0.77 -4.81
C MET A 92 -1.96 -1.47 -5.17
N GLU A 93 -2.53 -1.19 -6.34
CA GLU A 93 -3.73 -1.86 -6.82
C GLU A 93 -3.50 -3.37 -6.98
N ARG A 94 -2.36 -3.78 -7.53
CA ARG A 94 -1.99 -5.19 -7.70
C ARG A 94 -1.84 -5.90 -6.36
N ILE A 95 -1.27 -5.23 -5.37
CA ILE A 95 -1.10 -5.79 -4.02
C ILE A 95 -2.43 -5.95 -3.31
N ILE A 96 -3.32 -4.97 -3.42
CA ILE A 96 -4.69 -5.07 -2.91
C ILE A 96 -5.40 -6.27 -3.57
N GLN A 97 -5.28 -6.45 -4.89
CA GLN A 97 -5.84 -7.60 -5.59
C GLN A 97 -5.22 -8.93 -5.13
N ALA A 98 -3.92 -9.00 -4.94
CA ALA A 98 -3.24 -10.21 -4.46
C ALA A 98 -3.68 -10.59 -3.04
N ILE A 99 -3.79 -9.60 -2.14
CA ILE A 99 -4.31 -9.78 -0.79
C ILE A 99 -5.76 -10.26 -0.83
N HIS A 100 -6.61 -9.66 -1.68
CA HIS A 100 -8.00 -10.07 -1.86
C HIS A 100 -8.12 -11.55 -2.26
N LEU A 101 -7.29 -12.01 -3.20
CA LEU A 101 -7.28 -13.42 -3.63
C LEU A 101 -6.90 -14.37 -2.49
N GLN A 102 -5.95 -13.98 -1.63
CA GLN A 102 -5.60 -14.75 -0.44
C GLN A 102 -6.77 -14.79 0.56
N THR A 103 -7.45 -13.67 0.79
CA THR A 103 -8.65 -13.61 1.64
C THR A 103 -9.76 -14.56 1.15
N VAL A 104 -10.07 -14.53 -0.15
CA VAL A 104 -11.09 -15.40 -0.75
C VAL A 104 -10.68 -16.87 -0.70
N SER A 105 -9.41 -17.19 -0.95
CA SER A 105 -8.88 -18.55 -0.86
C SER A 105 -8.94 -19.09 0.57
N ALA A 106 -8.59 -18.28 1.57
CA ALA A 106 -8.70 -18.64 2.98
C ALA A 106 -10.15 -18.91 3.39
N ASN A 107 -11.10 -18.09 2.91
CA ASN A 107 -12.53 -18.25 3.13
C ASN A 107 -13.13 -19.48 2.45
N SER A 108 -12.54 -19.97 1.36
CA SER A 108 -13.05 -21.12 0.58
C SER A 108 -12.56 -22.49 1.09
N LYS A 109 -11.65 -22.51 2.06
CA LYS A 109 -11.09 -23.72 2.69
C LYS A 109 -11.79 -24.13 3.99
N ILE A 110 -12.86 -23.41 4.35
CA ILE A 110 -13.75 -23.65 5.50
C ILE A 110 -15.00 -24.35 4.99
#